data_AF-A0A8K0TJ79-F1
#
_entry.id   AF-A0A8K0TJ79-F1
#
_cell.length_a   1.000
_cell.length_b   1.000
_cell.length_c   1.000
_cell.angle_alpha   90.00
_cell.angle_beta   90.00
_cell.angle_gamma   90.00
#
_symmetry.space_group_name_H-M   'P 1'
#
loop_
_entity.id
_entity.type
_entity.pdbx_description
1 polymer ?
#
loop_
_entity_poly.entity_id
_entity_poly.type
_entity_poly.pdbx_seq_one_letter_code
_entity_poly.pdbx_strand_id
1 'polypeptide(L)'
;MQIHHTVLAFLALTTASNARHGSRSSQLNKPRNVIYCSASDIAHHRVSGCDCRPKIEQNTCEKQCNTTSCTPQLTNVKHVNDCSAGCRLDSDGDCKGCGLWFHSVCGCVKDPSDPKKCLADVPISQGSPNTWIRLVNEDPKEHDLITSTSMIPGILDMTGAPSPYFERGWVYGQKQWKAGNQSLAMNPWVVRTMEQVHIHICELNTDLRDVFNQQTLKTDKRLVPLDTKVQKYRSLFCIGVKKDEVIDNFVALLAEKIRYEGTKKGSVCPELFGAGMMMDDQRRTWACATTERHGPLGLFCKK
;
A
#
# COMPACT_ATOMS: atom_id res chain seq x y z
N MET A 1 -67.11 4.41 -4.63
CA MET A 1 -65.88 3.85 -5.24
C MET A 1 -65.18 3.04 -4.16
N GLN A 2 -65.53 1.76 -4.05
CA GLN A 2 -65.08 0.84 -3.00
C GLN A 2 -63.71 0.27 -3.39
N ILE A 3 -62.76 0.33 -2.46
CA ILE A 3 -61.45 -0.32 -2.61
C ILE A 3 -61.50 -1.58 -1.75
N HIS A 4 -61.45 -2.73 -2.42
CA HIS A 4 -61.41 -4.05 -1.78
C HIS A 4 -60.03 -4.29 -1.15
N HIS A 5 -60.03 -4.68 0.13
CA HIS A 5 -58.88 -5.29 0.80
C HIS A 5 -58.81 -6.78 0.45
N THR A 6 -57.73 -7.20 -0.20
CA THR A 6 -57.42 -8.62 -0.41
C THR A 6 -56.31 -9.01 0.56
N VAL A 7 -56.67 -9.82 1.55
CA VAL A 7 -55.76 -10.48 2.49
C VAL A 7 -55.24 -11.76 1.84
N LEU A 8 -53.94 -11.87 1.63
CA LEU A 8 -53.28 -13.09 1.16
C LEU A 8 -52.77 -13.88 2.37
N ALA A 9 -53.39 -15.03 2.62
CA ALA A 9 -52.93 -16.03 3.57
C ALA A 9 -51.91 -16.96 2.90
N PHE A 10 -50.69 -17.03 3.43
CA PHE A 10 -49.70 -18.04 3.02
C PHE A 10 -49.85 -19.28 3.92
N LEU A 11 -50.28 -20.39 3.31
CA LEU A 11 -50.22 -21.73 3.89
C LEU A 11 -48.76 -22.20 3.98
N ALA A 12 -48.35 -22.63 5.17
CA ALA A 12 -47.14 -23.40 5.38
C ALA A 12 -47.39 -24.87 4.99
N LEU A 13 -46.71 -25.33 3.95
CA LEU A 13 -46.64 -26.75 3.56
C LEU A 13 -45.34 -27.33 4.11
N THR A 14 -45.47 -28.19 5.12
CA THR A 14 -44.40 -29.03 5.66
C THR A 14 -44.31 -30.31 4.83
N THR A 15 -43.30 -30.43 3.96
CA THR A 15 -42.94 -31.70 3.31
C THR A 15 -41.72 -32.30 4.00
N ALA A 16 -41.97 -33.30 4.84
CA ALA A 16 -40.95 -34.22 5.34
C ALA A 16 -40.32 -34.97 4.16
N SER A 17 -39.01 -34.82 3.99
CA SER A 17 -38.25 -35.53 2.95
C SER A 17 -37.33 -36.55 3.62
N ASN A 18 -37.53 -37.81 3.25
CA ASN A 18 -36.89 -39.00 3.77
C ASN A 18 -35.36 -38.93 3.78
N ALA A 19 -34.79 -39.31 4.93
CA ALA A 19 -33.39 -39.68 5.07
C ALA A 19 -33.10 -40.94 4.25
N ARG A 20 -32.28 -40.80 3.20
CA ARG A 20 -31.49 -41.91 2.66
C ARG A 20 -30.04 -41.66 3.02
N HIS A 21 -29.55 -42.43 4.00
CA HIS A 21 -28.13 -42.60 4.28
C HIS A 21 -27.46 -43.26 3.07
N GLY A 22 -27.03 -42.43 2.12
CA GLY A 22 -25.98 -42.78 1.18
C GLY A 22 -24.64 -42.63 1.88
N SER A 23 -24.00 -43.74 2.21
CA SER A 23 -22.59 -43.82 2.59
C SER A 23 -21.74 -43.22 1.47
N ARG A 24 -21.47 -41.91 1.55
CA ARG A 24 -20.42 -41.27 0.76
C ARG A 24 -19.12 -41.61 1.44
N SER A 25 -18.46 -42.62 0.87
CA SER A 25 -17.03 -42.89 1.01
C SER A 25 -16.30 -41.55 1.17
N SER A 26 -15.68 -41.38 2.34
CA SER A 26 -14.63 -40.41 2.57
C SER A 26 -13.47 -40.75 1.64
N GLN A 27 -13.56 -40.28 0.39
CA GLN A 27 -12.37 -40.13 -0.44
C GLN A 27 -11.46 -39.15 0.30
N LEU A 28 -10.47 -39.71 1.00
CA LEU A 28 -9.27 -39.00 1.41
C LEU A 28 -8.75 -38.29 0.15
N ASN A 29 -8.96 -36.97 0.11
CA ASN A 29 -8.35 -36.10 -0.89
C ASN A 29 -6.83 -36.29 -0.78
N LYS A 30 -6.26 -36.97 -1.77
CA LYS A 30 -4.82 -36.97 -2.02
C LYS A 30 -4.38 -35.50 -2.00
N PRO A 31 -3.33 -35.11 -1.25
CA PRO A 31 -2.88 -33.72 -1.25
C PRO A 31 -2.59 -33.32 -2.69
N ARG A 32 -3.33 -32.33 -3.19
CA ARG A 32 -2.98 -31.67 -4.46
C ARG A 32 -1.57 -31.12 -4.23
N ASN A 33 -0.62 -31.49 -5.09
CA ASN A 33 0.63 -30.74 -5.16
C ASN A 33 0.25 -29.33 -5.62
N VAL A 34 0.16 -28.41 -4.67
CA VAL A 34 -0.14 -27.00 -4.93
C VAL A 34 1.11 -26.40 -5.58
N ILE A 35 0.96 -25.91 -6.80
CA ILE A 35 2.02 -25.18 -7.51
C ILE A 35 1.78 -23.70 -7.21
N TYR A 36 2.61 -23.10 -6.37
CA TYR A 36 2.50 -21.67 -6.07
C TYR A 36 3.10 -20.81 -7.19
N CYS A 37 2.51 -19.63 -7.40
CA CYS A 37 3.02 -18.68 -8.38
C CYS A 37 4.41 -18.17 -7.96
N SER A 38 5.35 -18.19 -8.90
CA SER A 38 6.67 -17.58 -8.69
C SER A 38 6.59 -16.06 -8.77
N ALA A 39 7.65 -15.39 -8.32
CA ALA A 39 7.78 -13.94 -8.49
C ALA A 39 7.71 -13.52 -9.97
N SER A 40 8.25 -14.37 -10.86
CA SER A 40 8.20 -14.16 -12.31
C SER A 40 6.78 -14.31 -12.87
N ASP A 41 6.02 -15.30 -12.40
CA ASP A 41 4.63 -15.50 -12.84
C ASP A 41 3.77 -14.29 -12.50
N ILE A 42 3.93 -13.75 -11.29
CA ILE A 42 3.19 -12.56 -10.85
C ILE A 42 3.60 -11.34 -11.69
N ALA A 43 4.91 -11.09 -11.84
CA ALA A 43 5.43 -9.92 -12.57
C ALA A 43 5.04 -9.89 -14.05
N HIS A 44 4.84 -11.06 -14.68
CA HIS A 44 4.43 -11.16 -16.09
C HIS A 44 2.95 -11.47 -16.29
N HIS A 45 2.15 -11.43 -15.21
CA HIS A 45 0.73 -11.75 -15.20
C HIS A 45 0.39 -13.15 -15.74
N ARG A 46 1.21 -14.16 -15.39
CA ARG A 46 1.09 -15.58 -15.79
C ARG A 46 0.60 -16.48 -14.65
N VAL A 47 -0.46 -16.05 -13.97
CA VAL A 47 -0.92 -16.69 -12.71
C VAL A 47 -2.06 -17.72 -12.88
N SER A 48 -2.46 -18.04 -14.11
CA SER A 48 -3.56 -18.97 -14.39
C SER A 48 -3.23 -20.44 -14.07
N GLY A 49 -1.94 -20.81 -14.11
CA GLY A 49 -1.46 -22.17 -13.89
C GLY A 49 -0.97 -22.48 -12.47
N CYS A 50 -1.08 -21.52 -11.56
CA CYS A 50 -0.54 -21.60 -10.20
C CYS A 50 -1.51 -20.99 -9.19
N ASP A 51 -1.30 -21.30 -7.91
CA ASP A 51 -2.05 -20.71 -6.81
C ASP A 51 -1.24 -19.60 -6.14
N CYS A 52 -1.94 -18.58 -5.66
CA CYS A 52 -1.33 -17.56 -4.81
C CYS A 52 -1.08 -18.16 -3.43
N ARG A 53 0.01 -17.75 -2.79
CA ARG A 53 0.31 -18.21 -1.43
C ARG A 53 -0.78 -17.72 -0.47
N PRO A 54 -1.10 -18.46 0.60
CA PRO A 54 -2.07 -18.00 1.60
C PRO A 54 -1.57 -16.76 2.36
N LYS A 55 -2.48 -15.96 2.93
CA LYS A 55 -2.12 -14.88 3.87
C LYS A 55 -1.52 -15.55 5.11
N ILE A 56 -0.27 -15.24 5.43
CA ILE A 56 0.38 -15.76 6.64
C ILE A 56 0.27 -14.71 7.74
N GLU A 57 -0.39 -15.08 8.83
CA GLU A 57 -0.65 -14.21 9.97
C GLU A 57 0.47 -14.24 11.04
N GLN A 58 1.49 -15.09 10.89
CA GLN A 58 2.47 -15.38 11.95
C GLN A 58 3.92 -14.93 11.66
N ASN A 59 4.65 -14.68 12.75
CA ASN A 59 6.05 -14.24 12.88
C ASN A 59 7.08 -15.25 12.34
N THR A 60 6.96 -15.73 11.11
CA THR A 60 7.96 -16.65 10.53
C THR A 60 9.28 -15.94 10.19
N CYS A 61 9.34 -14.62 10.30
CA CYS A 61 10.46 -13.80 9.83
C CYS A 61 10.99 -12.89 10.93
N GLU A 62 11.87 -13.46 11.76
CA GLU A 62 12.43 -12.80 12.94
C GLU A 62 13.79 -12.14 12.69
N LYS A 63 14.41 -12.35 11.51
CA LYS A 63 15.74 -11.82 11.24
C LYS A 63 15.71 -10.29 11.26
N GLN A 64 16.57 -9.76 12.13
CA GLN A 64 16.77 -8.33 12.32
C GLN A 64 17.78 -7.81 11.31
N CYS A 65 17.39 -6.76 10.59
CA CYS A 65 18.24 -6.12 9.61
C CYS A 65 18.79 -4.81 10.17
N ASN A 66 20.11 -4.67 10.00
CA ASN A 66 20.84 -3.46 10.31
C ASN A 66 21.15 -2.72 9.01
N THR A 67 21.33 -1.41 9.12
CA THR A 67 21.85 -0.62 8.01
C THR A 67 23.15 0.07 8.40
N THR A 68 24.15 -0.10 7.55
CA THR A 68 25.46 0.56 7.65
C THR A 68 25.52 1.84 6.81
N SER A 69 24.48 2.12 6.01
CA SER A 69 24.39 3.30 5.16
C SER A 69 24.10 4.57 5.96
N CYS A 70 23.56 4.43 7.18
CA CYS A 70 23.27 5.51 8.11
C CYS A 70 24.42 5.75 9.10
N THR A 71 24.61 7.01 9.53
CA THR A 71 25.49 7.37 10.65
C THR A 71 24.72 8.24 11.67
N PRO A 72 24.55 7.80 12.94
CA PRO A 72 24.93 6.48 13.46
C PRO A 72 24.17 5.36 12.75
N GLN A 73 24.75 4.16 12.76
CA GLN A 73 24.13 2.97 12.19
C GLN A 73 22.80 2.70 12.89
N LEU A 74 21.78 2.34 12.12
CA LEU A 74 20.50 1.94 12.67
C LEU A 74 20.47 0.42 12.83
N THR A 75 20.35 -0.04 14.06
CA THR A 75 20.33 -1.46 14.41
C THR A 75 18.92 -1.94 14.74
N ASN A 76 18.62 -3.19 14.40
CA ASN A 76 17.37 -3.89 14.72
C ASN A 76 16.11 -3.11 14.31
N VAL A 77 16.17 -2.39 13.19
CA VAL A 77 15.07 -1.53 12.76
C VAL A 77 14.05 -2.26 11.91
N LYS A 78 14.41 -3.41 11.32
CA LYS A 78 13.56 -4.11 10.36
C LYS A 78 13.57 -5.62 10.58
N HIS A 79 12.40 -6.25 10.48
CA HIS A 79 12.18 -7.68 10.72
C HIS A 79 11.67 -8.37 9.45
N VAL A 80 12.56 -9.07 8.74
CA VAL A 80 12.33 -9.73 7.44
C VAL A 80 13.27 -10.93 7.29
N ASN A 81 12.97 -11.94 6.46
CA ASN A 81 13.87 -13.10 6.28
C ASN A 81 15.17 -12.79 5.53
N ASP A 82 15.10 -11.84 4.60
CA ASP A 82 16.27 -11.36 3.88
C ASP A 82 16.39 -9.84 4.05
N CYS A 83 17.60 -9.40 4.40
CA CYS A 83 17.93 -7.98 4.46
C CYS A 83 18.25 -7.43 3.07
N SER A 84 18.37 -8.29 2.07
CA SER A 84 18.29 -7.88 0.67
C SER A 84 16.92 -7.26 0.38
N ALA A 85 16.89 -6.29 -0.52
CA ALA A 85 15.69 -5.51 -0.78
C ALA A 85 14.74 -6.26 -1.74
N GLY A 86 13.50 -6.50 -1.29
CA GLY A 86 12.39 -6.94 -2.15
C GLY A 86 12.02 -8.42 -2.04
N CYS A 87 10.84 -8.75 -2.59
CA CYS A 87 10.31 -10.11 -2.67
C CYS A 87 10.76 -10.85 -3.93
N ARG A 88 12.08 -11.00 -4.07
CA ARG A 88 12.69 -11.51 -5.32
C ARG A 88 12.74 -13.04 -5.39
N LEU A 89 12.76 -13.70 -4.24
CA LEU A 89 12.92 -15.15 -4.16
C LEU A 89 11.60 -15.80 -3.77
N ASP A 90 11.27 -16.90 -4.44
CA ASP A 90 10.05 -17.66 -4.15
C ASP A 90 10.06 -18.24 -2.72
N SER A 91 11.25 -18.44 -2.13
CA SER A 91 11.43 -18.86 -0.74
C SER A 91 10.98 -17.82 0.28
N ASP A 92 10.92 -16.53 -0.09
CA ASP A 92 10.51 -15.47 0.81
C ASP A 92 8.98 -15.37 0.94
N GLY A 93 8.25 -16.07 0.06
CA GLY A 93 6.80 -15.97 -0.02
C GLY A 93 6.05 -16.38 1.24
N ASP A 94 6.72 -17.05 2.17
CA ASP A 94 6.14 -17.43 3.46
C ASP A 94 6.32 -16.35 4.56
N CYS A 95 6.96 -15.22 4.23
CA CYS A 95 7.09 -14.09 5.14
C CYS A 95 5.92 -13.14 5.10
N LYS A 96 5.63 -12.52 6.25
CA LYS A 96 4.84 -11.28 6.29
C LYS A 96 5.38 -10.25 5.29
N GLY A 97 6.70 -10.02 5.31
CA GLY A 97 7.45 -9.21 4.34
C GLY A 97 7.00 -9.34 2.89
N CYS A 98 6.79 -10.57 2.43
CA CYS A 98 6.44 -10.87 1.05
C CYS A 98 5.02 -11.40 0.84
N GLY A 99 4.24 -11.49 1.92
CA GLY A 99 2.82 -11.78 1.88
C GLY A 99 2.05 -10.75 1.07
N LEU A 100 2.51 -9.49 1.00
CA LEU A 100 1.89 -8.54 0.07
C LEU A 100 2.01 -9.01 -1.39
N TRP A 101 3.20 -9.44 -1.82
CA TRP A 101 3.49 -9.82 -3.20
C TRP A 101 2.87 -11.19 -3.57
N PHE A 102 3.23 -12.25 -2.85
CA PHE A 102 2.85 -13.61 -3.22
C PHE A 102 1.40 -13.99 -2.86
N HIS A 103 0.75 -13.24 -1.96
CA HIS A 103 -0.68 -13.40 -1.67
C HIS A 103 -1.51 -12.30 -2.32
N SER A 104 -1.38 -11.04 -1.88
CA SER A 104 -2.36 -10.01 -2.25
C SER A 104 -2.20 -9.48 -3.69
N VAL A 105 -0.96 -9.19 -4.12
CA VAL A 105 -0.68 -8.80 -5.53
C VAL A 105 -0.99 -9.96 -6.45
N CYS A 106 -0.52 -11.18 -6.13
CA CYS A 106 -0.87 -12.38 -6.89
C CYS A 106 -2.39 -12.56 -7.03
N GLY A 107 -3.15 -12.42 -5.93
CA GLY A 107 -4.60 -12.56 -5.92
C GLY A 107 -5.28 -11.54 -6.82
N CYS A 108 -4.84 -10.28 -6.77
CA CYS A 108 -5.32 -9.21 -7.65
C CYS A 108 -4.99 -9.47 -9.14
N VAL A 109 -3.81 -9.99 -9.45
CA VAL A 109 -3.44 -10.37 -10.82
C VAL A 109 -4.23 -11.60 -11.31
N LYS A 110 -4.58 -12.51 -10.40
CA LYS A 110 -5.33 -13.75 -10.71
C LYS A 110 -6.81 -13.49 -10.94
N ASP A 111 -7.38 -12.55 -10.20
CA ASP A 111 -8.77 -12.10 -10.37
C ASP A 111 -8.84 -10.57 -10.40
N PRO A 112 -8.40 -9.94 -11.51
CA PRO A 112 -8.39 -8.49 -11.63
C PRO A 112 -9.78 -7.90 -11.82
N SER A 113 -10.81 -8.75 -11.93
CA SER A 113 -12.19 -8.36 -12.15
C SER A 113 -12.97 -8.13 -10.86
N ASP A 114 -12.43 -8.53 -9.70
CA ASP A 114 -13.08 -8.38 -8.40
C ASP A 114 -12.75 -7.01 -7.77
N PRO A 115 -13.66 -6.00 -7.86
CA PRO A 115 -13.42 -4.67 -7.34
C PRO A 115 -13.33 -4.61 -5.81
N LYS A 116 -13.71 -5.69 -5.11
CA LYS A 116 -13.58 -5.79 -3.65
C LYS A 116 -12.18 -6.20 -3.21
N LYS A 117 -11.33 -6.65 -4.14
CA LYS A 117 -9.95 -7.06 -3.87
C LYS A 117 -8.94 -6.22 -4.63
N CYS A 118 -9.29 -5.80 -5.85
CA CYS A 118 -8.35 -5.31 -6.83
C CYS A 118 -8.98 -4.21 -7.69
N LEU A 119 -8.36 -3.03 -7.71
CA LEU A 119 -8.65 -2.00 -8.70
C LEU A 119 -7.34 -1.58 -9.36
N ALA A 120 -7.22 -1.73 -10.68
CA ALA A 120 -6.01 -1.43 -11.42
C ALA A 120 -6.09 -0.07 -12.15
N ASP A 121 -4.95 0.62 -12.29
CA ASP A 121 -4.85 1.88 -13.05
C ASP A 121 -4.98 1.66 -14.56
N VAL A 122 -4.63 0.45 -15.02
CA VAL A 122 -4.81 -0.04 -16.38
C VAL A 122 -5.27 -1.51 -16.35
N PRO A 123 -5.96 -2.01 -17.39
CA PRO A 123 -6.39 -3.41 -17.43
C PRO A 123 -5.22 -4.40 -17.28
N ILE A 124 -5.39 -5.39 -16.42
CA ILE A 124 -4.43 -6.49 -16.22
C ILE A 124 -4.76 -7.61 -17.20
N SER A 125 -3.80 -7.98 -18.04
CA SER A 125 -3.86 -9.18 -18.87
C SER A 125 -2.46 -9.78 -19.03
N GLN A 126 -2.39 -11.04 -19.46
CA GLN A 126 -1.11 -11.72 -19.63
C GLN A 126 -0.17 -10.91 -20.55
N GLY A 127 1.02 -10.60 -20.06
CA GLY A 127 2.01 -9.80 -20.80
C GLY A 127 1.68 -8.30 -20.93
N SER A 128 0.62 -7.80 -20.29
CA SER A 128 0.38 -6.37 -20.21
C SER A 128 1.50 -5.65 -19.44
N PRO A 129 1.70 -4.34 -19.66
CA PRO A 129 2.67 -3.57 -18.89
C PRO A 129 2.41 -3.62 -17.39
N ASN A 130 3.46 -3.36 -16.59
CA ASN A 130 3.34 -3.21 -15.15
C ASN A 130 2.32 -2.11 -14.81
N THR A 131 1.44 -2.40 -13.86
CA THR A 131 0.31 -1.56 -13.46
C THR A 131 0.43 -1.18 -11.99
N TRP A 132 -0.22 -0.08 -11.62
CA TRP A 132 -0.49 0.23 -10.22
C TRP A 132 -1.88 -0.28 -9.86
N ILE A 133 -1.98 -0.92 -8.70
CA ILE A 133 -3.19 -1.56 -8.20
C ILE A 133 -3.51 -1.04 -6.81
N ARG A 134 -4.79 -0.95 -6.50
CA ARG A 134 -5.32 -0.81 -5.16
C ARG A 134 -5.75 -2.18 -4.69
N LEU A 135 -5.06 -2.67 -3.66
CA LEU A 135 -5.48 -3.82 -2.88
C LEU A 135 -6.50 -3.30 -1.87
N VAL A 136 -7.75 -3.71 -2.05
CA VAL A 136 -8.87 -3.32 -1.20
C VAL A 136 -8.93 -4.29 -0.02
N ASN A 137 -8.91 -3.76 1.20
CA ASN A 137 -9.00 -4.56 2.42
C ASN A 137 -10.45 -4.59 2.92
N GLU A 138 -10.93 -5.79 3.23
CA GLU A 138 -12.28 -5.99 3.78
C GLU A 138 -12.35 -5.68 5.28
N ASP A 139 -11.22 -5.80 5.99
CA ASP A 139 -11.14 -5.38 7.40
C ASP A 139 -11.02 -3.85 7.47
N PRO A 140 -12.00 -3.14 8.05
CA PRO A 140 -11.95 -1.68 8.18
C PRO A 140 -10.81 -1.17 9.06
N LYS A 141 -10.12 -2.06 9.80
CA LYS A 141 -8.92 -1.73 10.59
C LYS A 141 -7.64 -1.78 9.76
N GLU A 142 -7.64 -2.41 8.59
CA GLU A 142 -6.51 -2.41 7.67
C GLU A 142 -6.68 -1.31 6.63
N HIS A 143 -5.58 -0.63 6.27
CA HIS A 143 -5.59 0.38 5.21
C HIS A 143 -5.65 -0.29 3.85
N ASP A 144 -6.45 0.22 2.91
CA ASP A 144 -6.25 -0.10 1.50
C ASP A 144 -4.83 0.29 1.07
N LEU A 145 -4.23 -0.51 0.18
CA LEU A 145 -2.86 -0.33 -0.24
C LEU A 145 -2.78 -0.09 -1.75
N ILE A 146 -2.19 1.03 -2.16
CA ILE A 146 -1.74 1.21 -3.54
C ILE A 146 -0.37 0.57 -3.68
N THR A 147 -0.24 -0.42 -4.57
CA THR A 147 1.02 -1.10 -4.87
C THR A 147 1.13 -1.32 -6.38
N SER A 148 2.14 -2.06 -6.80
CA SER A 148 2.53 -2.25 -8.19
C SER A 148 2.64 -3.74 -8.51
N THR A 149 2.35 -4.12 -9.76
CA THR A 149 2.67 -5.47 -10.30
C THR A 149 4.12 -5.59 -10.78
N SER A 150 4.93 -4.55 -10.58
CA SER A 150 6.38 -4.60 -10.66
C SER A 150 6.96 -4.84 -9.27
N MET A 151 8.00 -5.68 -9.19
CA MET A 151 8.77 -5.85 -7.95
C MET A 151 9.53 -4.56 -7.66
N ILE A 152 9.05 -3.79 -6.70
CA ILE A 152 9.68 -2.55 -6.23
C ILE A 152 9.76 -2.67 -4.71
N PRO A 153 10.94 -2.84 -4.10
CA PRO A 153 11.04 -3.04 -2.66
C PRO A 153 10.46 -1.88 -1.83
N GLY A 154 10.60 -0.64 -2.29
CA GLY A 154 9.95 0.50 -1.67
C GLY A 154 10.40 1.86 -2.21
N ILE A 155 10.27 2.88 -1.36
CA ILE A 155 10.46 4.31 -1.72
C ILE A 155 11.86 4.65 -2.27
N LEU A 156 12.90 3.96 -1.80
CA LEU A 156 14.27 4.18 -2.28
C LEU A 156 14.45 3.70 -3.72
N ASP A 157 13.83 2.59 -4.09
CA ASP A 157 13.88 2.06 -5.45
C ASP A 157 13.12 2.96 -6.44
N MET A 158 12.02 3.57 -5.99
CA MET A 158 11.30 4.57 -6.79
C MET A 158 12.15 5.81 -7.09
N THR A 159 13.07 6.15 -6.19
CA THR A 159 13.83 7.42 -6.23
C THR A 159 15.26 7.25 -6.76
N GLY A 160 15.78 6.02 -6.81
CA GLY A 160 17.06 5.70 -7.42
C GLY A 160 17.08 5.84 -8.94
N ALA A 161 15.95 5.61 -9.60
CA ALA A 161 15.78 5.77 -11.05
C ALA A 161 14.40 6.37 -11.38
N PRO A 162 14.14 7.64 -11.00
CA PRO A 162 12.82 8.25 -11.15
C PRO A 162 12.37 8.17 -12.60
N SER A 163 11.19 7.60 -12.81
CA SER A 163 10.58 7.41 -14.11
C SER A 163 9.11 7.80 -14.04
N PRO A 164 8.48 8.12 -15.18
CA PRO A 164 7.04 8.39 -15.22
C PRO A 164 6.23 7.24 -14.59
N TYR A 165 6.74 6.01 -14.63
CA TYR A 165 6.09 4.86 -14.01
C TYR A 165 5.90 5.02 -12.49
N PHE A 166 6.88 5.57 -11.78
CA PHE A 166 6.80 5.74 -10.32
C PHE A 166 5.88 6.90 -9.92
N GLU A 167 5.87 7.99 -10.70
CA GLU A 167 4.93 9.10 -10.50
C GLU A 167 3.48 8.63 -10.63
N ARG A 168 3.20 7.74 -11.61
CA ARG A 168 1.85 7.17 -11.79
C ARG A 168 1.29 6.52 -10.52
N GLY A 169 2.13 5.96 -9.64
CA GLY A 169 1.66 5.36 -8.40
C GLY A 169 1.04 6.37 -7.43
N TRP A 170 1.70 7.51 -7.24
CA TRP A 170 1.17 8.59 -6.41
C TRP A 170 -0.01 9.31 -7.06
N VAL A 171 0.03 9.50 -8.38
CA VAL A 171 -1.10 10.03 -9.16
C VAL A 171 -2.31 9.11 -9.05
N TYR A 172 -2.12 7.80 -9.16
CA TYR A 172 -3.18 6.82 -9.01
C TYR A 172 -3.73 6.82 -7.59
N GLY A 173 -2.88 6.87 -6.56
CA GLY A 173 -3.32 7.00 -5.17
C GLY A 173 -4.20 8.23 -4.91
N GLN A 174 -3.84 9.38 -5.47
CA GLN A 174 -4.66 10.61 -5.38
C GLN A 174 -6.05 10.45 -6.01
N LYS A 175 -6.20 9.60 -7.03
CA LYS A 175 -7.52 9.30 -7.64
C LYS A 175 -8.34 8.31 -6.81
N GLN A 176 -7.69 7.51 -5.97
CA GLN A 176 -8.33 6.43 -5.21
C GLN A 176 -8.79 6.86 -3.81
N TRP A 177 -8.14 7.87 -3.22
CA TRP A 177 -8.52 8.35 -1.90
C TRP A 177 -9.80 9.20 -1.92
N LYS A 178 -10.46 9.30 -0.77
CA LYS A 178 -11.54 10.26 -0.56
C LYS A 178 -10.95 11.57 -0.04
N ALA A 179 -10.67 12.48 -0.96
CA ALA A 179 -10.15 13.80 -0.65
C ALA A 179 -10.96 14.48 0.48
N GLY A 180 -10.27 15.05 1.46
CA GLY A 180 -10.87 15.69 2.64
C GLY A 180 -11.16 14.77 3.83
N ASN A 181 -11.15 13.44 3.64
CA ASN A 181 -11.32 12.45 4.73
C ASN A 181 -10.17 11.44 4.82
N GLN A 182 -9.43 11.24 3.72
CA GLN A 182 -8.34 10.29 3.66
C GLN A 182 -7.01 10.96 3.30
N SER A 183 -5.93 10.28 3.65
CA SER A 183 -4.57 10.66 3.34
C SER A 183 -3.81 9.48 2.71
N LEU A 184 -2.66 9.79 2.12
CA LEU A 184 -1.72 8.80 1.59
C LEU A 184 -0.48 8.78 2.48
N ALA A 185 0.09 7.60 2.72
CA ALA A 185 1.35 7.46 3.45
C ALA A 185 2.15 6.26 2.97
N MET A 186 3.45 6.41 2.80
CA MET A 186 4.38 5.32 2.45
C MET A 186 5.51 5.27 3.47
N ASN A 187 5.65 4.13 4.13
CA ASN A 187 6.67 3.94 5.15
C ASN A 187 8.10 3.92 4.58
N PRO A 188 9.08 4.47 5.33
CA PRO A 188 10.49 4.32 5.02
C PRO A 188 10.95 2.86 5.13
N TRP A 189 12.17 2.58 4.65
CA TRP A 189 12.80 1.26 4.78
C TRP A 189 12.88 0.80 6.23
N VAL A 190 13.18 1.72 7.16
CA VAL A 190 13.42 1.41 8.58
C VAL A 190 12.20 0.98 9.39
N VAL A 191 10.97 1.13 8.86
CA VAL A 191 9.75 0.76 9.61
C VAL A 191 8.73 0.00 8.77
N ARG A 192 8.98 -0.17 7.46
CA ARG A 192 8.10 -1.00 6.63
C ARG A 192 8.25 -2.46 7.04
N THR A 193 7.11 -3.15 7.05
CA THR A 193 7.05 -4.58 7.36
C THR A 193 6.83 -5.44 6.11
N MET A 194 6.61 -4.81 4.95
CA MET A 194 6.46 -5.47 3.64
C MET A 194 7.55 -5.00 2.68
N GLU A 195 8.16 -5.93 1.94
CA GLU A 195 9.22 -5.72 0.93
C GLU A 195 8.67 -5.60 -0.49
N GLN A 196 7.58 -4.86 -0.59
CA GLN A 196 6.99 -4.42 -1.83
C GLN A 196 6.43 -3.03 -1.58
N VAL A 197 6.57 -2.12 -2.55
CA VAL A 197 6.13 -0.74 -2.43
C VAL A 197 4.65 -0.70 -2.15
N HIS A 198 4.24 0.05 -1.13
CA HIS A 198 2.83 0.25 -0.84
C HIS A 198 2.59 1.63 -0.25
N ILE A 199 1.57 2.31 -0.77
CA ILE A 199 1.04 3.56 -0.23
C ILE A 199 -0.26 3.20 0.48
N HIS A 200 -0.31 3.47 1.77
CA HIS A 200 -1.53 3.34 2.56
C HIS A 200 -2.52 4.43 2.16
N ILE A 201 -3.78 4.04 1.95
CA ILE A 201 -4.93 4.94 1.98
C ILE A 201 -5.56 4.80 3.37
N CYS A 202 -5.50 5.86 4.18
CA CYS A 202 -5.94 5.82 5.57
C CYS A 202 -6.84 7.01 5.91
N GLU A 203 -7.59 6.93 7.02
CA GLU A 203 -8.29 8.11 7.55
C GLU A 203 -7.27 9.19 7.90
N LEU A 204 -7.52 10.43 7.50
CA LEU A 204 -6.55 11.50 7.69
C LEU A 204 -6.37 11.88 9.16
N ASN A 205 -5.16 12.34 9.48
CA ASN A 205 -4.86 12.95 10.77
C ASN A 205 -5.29 14.42 10.78
N THR A 206 -6.34 14.75 11.55
CA THR A 206 -6.88 16.11 11.65
C THR A 206 -5.87 17.09 12.23
N ASP A 207 -5.01 16.69 13.17
CA ASP A 207 -3.98 17.57 13.74
C ASP A 207 -3.02 18.08 12.66
N LEU A 208 -2.63 17.22 11.72
CA LEU A 208 -1.73 17.61 10.63
C LEU A 208 -2.48 18.46 9.61
N ARG A 209 -3.76 18.15 9.34
CA ARG A 209 -4.63 18.96 8.50
C ARG A 209 -4.75 20.40 9.01
N ASP A 210 -4.94 20.57 10.32
CA ASP A 210 -5.03 21.88 10.96
C ASP A 210 -3.73 22.67 10.85
N VAL A 211 -2.57 21.99 10.93
CA VAL A 211 -1.29 22.63 10.67
C VAL A 211 -1.18 23.07 9.23
N PHE A 212 -1.56 22.24 8.26
CA PHE A 212 -1.59 22.60 6.84
C PHE A 212 -2.51 23.80 6.57
N ASN A 213 -3.69 23.86 7.19
CA ASN A 213 -4.63 24.99 7.06
C ASN A 213 -3.99 26.34 7.42
N GLN A 214 -3.04 26.36 8.36
CA GLN A 214 -2.34 27.57 8.80
C GLN A 214 -1.14 27.91 7.90
N GLN A 215 -0.72 27.02 7.00
CA GLN A 215 0.41 27.26 6.12
C GLN A 215 0.04 28.14 4.93
N THR A 216 1.01 28.94 4.50
CA THR A 216 1.02 29.49 3.14
C THR A 216 1.40 28.40 2.16
N LEU A 217 0.61 28.24 1.10
CA LEU A 217 0.86 27.23 0.07
C LEU A 217 2.28 27.34 -0.49
N LYS A 218 2.95 26.20 -0.60
CA LYS A 218 4.31 26.09 -1.12
C LYS A 218 4.28 25.48 -2.52
N THR A 219 4.25 26.31 -3.55
CA THR A 219 4.27 25.87 -4.96
C THR A 219 5.70 25.81 -5.52
N ASP A 220 6.68 25.56 -4.65
CA ASP A 220 8.10 25.54 -5.00
C ASP A 220 8.41 24.35 -5.93
N LYS A 221 9.46 24.51 -6.75
CA LYS A 221 10.00 23.40 -7.57
C LYS A 221 10.84 22.40 -6.77
N ARG A 222 10.75 22.42 -5.42
CA ARG A 222 11.52 21.62 -4.47
C ARG A 222 10.71 21.43 -3.19
N LEU A 223 10.92 20.32 -2.49
CA LEU A 223 10.33 20.08 -1.17
C LEU A 223 10.94 21.03 -0.13
N VAL A 224 10.12 21.89 0.47
CA VAL A 224 10.57 22.89 1.45
C VAL A 224 10.11 22.52 2.86
N PRO A 225 10.88 22.85 3.91
CA PRO A 225 10.47 22.58 5.29
C PRO A 225 9.11 23.20 5.61
N LEU A 226 8.27 22.46 6.34
CA LEU A 226 7.02 22.99 6.86
C LEU A 226 7.29 24.02 7.96
N ASP A 227 6.72 25.22 7.85
CA ASP A 227 6.90 26.28 8.84
C ASP A 227 5.93 26.07 10.00
N THR A 228 6.34 25.25 10.97
CA THR A 228 5.49 24.86 12.09
C THR A 228 6.21 24.89 13.44
N LYS A 229 5.47 25.31 14.46
CA LYS A 229 5.88 25.24 15.87
C LYS A 229 5.65 23.86 16.48
N VAL A 230 4.88 22.99 15.82
CA VAL A 230 4.57 21.64 16.32
C VAL A 230 5.73 20.70 16.01
N GLN A 231 6.46 20.28 17.06
CA GLN A 231 7.72 19.56 16.94
C GLN A 231 7.63 18.30 16.04
N LYS A 232 6.57 17.48 16.18
CA LYS A 232 6.38 16.24 15.40
C LYS A 232 6.28 16.48 13.88
N TYR A 233 5.96 17.69 13.44
CA TYR A 233 5.77 18.02 12.02
C TYR A 233 6.94 18.79 11.41
N ARG A 234 7.98 19.11 12.19
CA ARG A 234 9.19 19.79 11.70
C ARG A 234 10.05 18.90 10.79
N SER A 235 9.84 17.60 10.81
CA SER A 235 10.48 16.64 9.91
C SER A 235 9.86 16.62 8.50
N LEU A 236 8.77 17.36 8.27
CA LEU A 236 8.08 17.40 6.98
C LEU A 236 8.72 18.41 6.02
N PHE A 237 8.98 17.96 4.79
CA PHE A 237 9.37 18.80 3.66
C PHE A 237 8.31 18.66 2.58
N CYS A 238 7.59 19.73 2.29
CA CYS A 238 6.36 19.69 1.52
C CYS A 238 6.41 20.57 0.27
N ILE A 239 5.57 20.21 -0.70
CA ILE A 239 4.99 21.11 -1.69
C ILE A 239 3.47 21.03 -1.57
N GLY A 240 2.76 21.98 -2.17
CA GLY A 240 1.33 21.89 -2.33
C GLY A 240 0.81 22.56 -3.58
N VAL A 241 -0.37 22.13 -4.00
CA VAL A 241 -1.12 22.62 -5.17
C VAL A 241 -2.53 23.02 -4.76
N LYS A 242 -3.22 23.82 -5.57
CA LYS A 242 -4.55 24.37 -5.25
C LYS A 242 -5.67 23.53 -5.85
N LYS A 243 -6.89 23.68 -5.31
CA LYS A 243 -8.16 23.31 -5.97
C LYS A 243 -8.16 21.89 -6.56
N ASP A 244 -7.80 20.91 -5.72
CA ASP A 244 -7.81 19.49 -6.09
C ASP A 244 -6.90 19.14 -7.28
N GLU A 245 -5.93 19.99 -7.61
CA GLU A 245 -4.89 19.66 -8.57
C GLU A 245 -4.12 18.41 -8.11
N VAL A 246 -3.74 17.60 -9.09
CA VAL A 246 -2.93 16.40 -8.90
C VAL A 246 -1.47 16.79 -8.89
N ILE A 247 -0.72 16.29 -7.91
CA ILE A 247 0.74 16.40 -7.90
C ILE A 247 1.31 15.22 -8.69
N ASP A 248 1.97 15.49 -9.82
CA ASP A 248 2.44 14.50 -10.79
C ASP A 248 3.97 14.43 -10.95
N ASN A 249 4.70 15.20 -10.14
CA ASN A 249 6.16 15.29 -10.12
C ASN A 249 6.77 14.99 -8.73
N PHE A 250 6.00 14.36 -7.85
CA PHE A 250 6.39 14.19 -6.45
C PHE A 250 7.58 13.23 -6.26
N VAL A 251 7.64 12.14 -7.02
CA VAL A 251 8.77 11.18 -6.95
C VAL A 251 10.07 11.85 -7.37
N ALA A 252 10.06 12.69 -8.41
CA ALA A 252 11.22 13.44 -8.85
C ALA A 252 11.73 14.38 -7.75
N LEU A 253 10.82 15.12 -7.11
CA LEU A 253 11.14 16.04 -6.01
C LEU A 253 11.64 15.31 -4.76
N LEU A 254 11.03 14.16 -4.44
CA LEU A 254 11.47 13.28 -3.36
C LEU A 254 12.86 12.72 -3.63
N ALA A 255 13.14 12.27 -4.86
CA ALA A 255 14.44 11.77 -5.27
C ALA A 255 15.53 12.85 -5.17
N GLU A 256 15.22 14.07 -5.60
CA GLU A 256 16.13 15.22 -5.43
C GLU A 256 16.41 15.46 -3.95
N LYS A 257 15.38 15.47 -3.10
CA LYS A 257 15.52 15.69 -1.65
C LYS A 257 16.38 14.60 -0.99
N ILE A 258 16.12 13.32 -1.28
CA ILE A 258 16.88 12.19 -0.74
C ILE A 258 18.35 12.29 -1.16
N ARG A 259 18.62 12.57 -2.44
CA ARG A 259 20.00 12.72 -2.96
C ARG A 259 20.71 13.90 -2.33
N TYR A 260 20.02 15.03 -2.21
CA TYR A 260 20.57 16.25 -1.62
C TYR A 260 20.93 16.05 -0.15
N GLU A 261 20.07 15.42 0.64
CA GLU A 261 20.42 15.08 2.03
C GLU A 261 21.49 14.00 2.07
N GLY A 262 21.39 12.90 1.32
CA GLY A 262 22.36 11.80 1.35
C GLY A 262 23.80 12.17 0.97
N THR A 263 24.03 13.28 0.26
CA THR A 263 25.37 13.76 -0.13
C THR A 263 26.01 14.71 0.88
N LYS A 264 25.25 15.21 1.86
CA LYS A 264 25.76 16.15 2.87
C LYS A 264 26.41 15.43 4.05
N LYS A 265 27.54 15.94 4.55
CA LYS A 265 28.16 15.43 5.77
C LYS A 265 27.26 15.72 6.99
N GLY A 266 26.93 14.69 7.77
CA GLY A 266 26.07 14.82 8.97
C GLY A 266 24.56 14.95 8.68
N SER A 267 24.13 14.53 7.49
CA SER A 267 22.74 14.65 7.04
C SER A 267 21.84 13.49 7.45
N VAL A 268 20.58 13.58 7.05
CA VAL A 268 19.58 12.53 7.27
C VAL A 268 19.88 11.32 6.39
N CYS A 269 19.89 10.14 7.00
CA CYS A 269 20.01 8.88 6.27
C CYS A 269 18.86 8.69 5.25
N PRO A 270 19.15 8.31 3.99
CA PRO A 270 18.14 8.01 2.98
C PRO A 270 17.06 7.02 3.44
N GLU A 271 17.44 6.02 4.22
CA GLU A 271 16.52 4.96 4.68
C GLU A 271 15.44 5.44 5.66
N LEU A 272 15.58 6.65 6.21
CA LEU A 272 14.57 7.30 7.06
C LEU A 272 13.48 8.02 6.26
N PHE A 273 13.65 8.19 4.95
CA PHE A 273 12.69 8.94 4.15
C PHE A 273 11.42 8.14 3.92
N GLY A 274 10.33 8.61 4.54
CA GLY A 274 8.97 8.26 4.18
C GLY A 274 8.31 9.38 3.39
N ALA A 275 7.09 9.16 2.95
CA ALA A 275 6.31 10.17 2.25
C ALA A 275 4.83 10.09 2.59
N GLY A 276 4.11 11.19 2.40
CA GLY A 276 2.66 11.23 2.50
C GLY A 276 2.05 12.37 1.73
N MET A 277 0.74 12.25 1.47
CA MET A 277 -0.07 13.31 0.90
C MET A 277 -1.30 13.54 1.78
N MET A 278 -1.83 14.75 1.80
CA MET A 278 -3.08 15.10 2.48
C MET A 278 -3.71 16.32 1.83
N MET A 279 -5.04 16.35 1.75
CA MET A 279 -5.76 17.56 1.41
C MET A 279 -6.19 18.31 2.67
N ASP A 280 -6.00 19.62 2.68
CA ASP A 280 -6.45 20.51 3.75
C ASP A 280 -7.87 21.08 3.51
N ASP A 281 -8.40 21.82 4.48
CA ASP A 281 -9.77 22.35 4.41
C ASP A 281 -9.92 23.48 3.37
N GLN A 282 -8.80 24.01 2.86
CA GLN A 282 -8.78 24.97 1.75
C GLN A 282 -8.69 24.28 0.39
N ARG A 283 -8.88 22.95 0.34
CA ARG A 283 -8.77 22.11 -0.87
C ARG A 283 -7.40 22.21 -1.53
N ARG A 284 -6.35 22.37 -0.71
CA ARG A 284 -4.96 22.32 -1.16
C ARG A 284 -4.42 20.94 -0.87
N THR A 285 -3.86 20.29 -1.89
CA THR A 285 -3.19 19.00 -1.71
C THR A 285 -1.74 19.27 -1.35
N TRP A 286 -1.30 18.71 -0.22
CA TRP A 286 0.08 18.74 0.24
C TRP A 286 0.72 17.38 -0.03
N ALA A 287 1.92 17.38 -0.58
CA ALA A 287 2.76 16.20 -0.69
C ALA A 287 4.08 16.45 0.04
N CYS A 288 4.43 15.58 0.97
CA CYS A 288 5.59 15.77 1.82
C CYS A 288 6.47 14.53 1.90
N ALA A 289 7.77 14.76 1.90
CA ALA A 289 8.74 13.83 2.47
C ALA A 289 8.78 14.01 3.99
N THR A 290 9.09 12.93 4.71
CA THR A 290 9.37 12.97 6.14
C THR A 290 10.61 12.17 6.47
N THR A 291 11.29 12.56 7.53
CA THR A 291 12.43 11.83 8.11
C THR A 291 12.12 11.31 9.51
N GLU A 292 10.83 11.27 9.89
CA GLU A 292 10.36 10.74 11.16
C GLU A 292 10.72 9.26 11.29
N ARG A 293 11.38 8.90 12.40
CA ARG A 293 11.91 7.55 12.62
C ARG A 293 10.82 6.50 12.69
N HIS A 294 9.63 6.87 13.16
CA HIS A 294 8.47 5.98 13.24
C HIS A 294 7.65 5.93 11.94
N GLY A 295 8.09 6.63 10.88
CA GLY A 295 7.41 6.70 9.59
C GLY A 295 6.25 7.71 9.53
N PRO A 296 5.69 7.92 8.32
CA PRO A 296 4.64 8.90 8.07
C PRO A 296 3.26 8.46 8.52
N LEU A 297 3.02 7.16 8.79
CA LEU A 297 1.68 6.70 9.19
C LEU A 297 1.15 7.47 10.40
N GLY A 298 1.94 7.61 11.46
CA GLY A 298 1.53 8.37 12.65
C GLY A 298 1.41 9.89 12.45
N LEU A 299 1.87 10.41 11.30
CA LEU A 299 1.76 11.82 10.94
C LEU A 299 0.53 12.07 10.05
N PHE A 300 0.32 11.24 9.04
CA PHE A 300 -0.70 11.42 8.01
C PHE A 300 -2.00 10.67 8.30
N CYS A 301 -1.92 9.53 8.97
CA CYS A 301 -3.07 8.71 9.31
C CYS A 301 -3.54 8.97 10.74
N LYS A 302 -4.84 8.89 10.95
CA LYS A 302 -5.42 8.80 12.28
C LYS A 302 -4.97 7.48 12.93
N LYS A 303 -4.70 7.55 14.24
CA LYS A 303 -4.36 6.37 15.05
C LYS A 303 -5.62 5.63 15.48
#